data_AF-A0AAV7JIH4-F1
#
_entry.id   AF-A0AAV7JIH4-F1
#
_cell.length_a   1.000
_cell.length_b   1.000
_cell.length_c   1.000
_cell.angle_alpha   90.00
_cell.angle_beta   90.00
_cell.angle_gamma   90.00
#
_symmetry.space_group_name_H-M   'P 1'
#
loop_
_entity.id
_entity.type
_entity.pdbx_description
1 polymer ?
#
loop_
_entity_poly.entity_id
_entity_poly.type
_entity_poly.pdbx_seq_one_letter_code
_entity_poly.pdbx_strand_id
1 'polypeptide(L)'
;MHHFSWVSEGRLAGLAYPYKDEDFSLLSQNGIKVLINLTGYSDAIYKANAKKYNIEMVDLFIEDFQSPSVALADSFIDSVQSALGGDKPVAVHCQMGNGRTGTMLAYYFMKVDGLSSDEAIKKIKELRPGSIETLTQKNFLSSCSK
;
A
#
# COMPACT_ATOMS: atom_id res chain seq x y z
N MET A 1 3.07 11.47 -10.86
CA MET A 1 2.63 10.36 -9.98
C MET A 1 2.03 9.24 -10.79
N HIS A 2 2.61 8.04 -10.72
CA HIS A 2 2.21 6.87 -11.54
C HIS A 2 1.39 5.87 -10.73
N HIS A 3 0.39 5.26 -11.39
CA HIS A 3 -0.46 4.18 -10.83
C HIS A 3 -1.13 4.54 -9.49
N PHE A 4 -1.33 5.83 -9.22
CA PHE A 4 -2.09 6.27 -8.06
C PHE A 4 -3.58 5.98 -8.28
N SER A 5 -4.20 5.32 -7.30
CA SER A 5 -5.66 5.26 -7.22
C SER A 5 -6.11 4.99 -5.79
N TRP A 6 -7.24 5.58 -5.43
CA TRP A 6 -7.93 5.26 -4.19
C TRP A 6 -8.57 3.87 -4.28
N VAL A 7 -8.41 3.10 -3.22
CA VAL A 7 -9.20 1.89 -2.98
C VAL A 7 -10.28 2.11 -1.92
N SER A 8 -10.12 3.18 -1.13
CA SER A 8 -11.13 3.79 -0.28
C SER A 8 -10.96 5.30 -0.40
N GLU A 9 -11.93 5.98 -1.00
CA GLU A 9 -11.84 7.38 -1.41
C GLU A 9 -11.45 8.29 -0.23
N GLY A 10 -10.40 9.10 -0.43
CA GLY A 10 -9.85 10.00 0.59
C GLY A 10 -9.26 9.32 1.83
N ARG A 11 -9.15 7.99 1.86
CA ARG A 11 -8.68 7.22 3.04
C ARG A 11 -7.47 6.35 2.72
N LEU A 12 -7.56 5.45 1.74
CA LEU A 12 -6.51 4.50 1.42
C LEU A 12 -6.27 4.42 -0.09
N ALA A 13 -5.03 4.67 -0.51
CA ALA A 13 -4.60 4.61 -1.90
C ALA A 13 -3.40 3.68 -2.11
N GLY A 14 -3.25 3.20 -3.35
CA GLY A 14 -2.04 2.53 -3.83
C GLY A 14 -1.34 3.37 -4.91
N LEU A 15 -0.01 3.26 -5.02
CA LEU A 15 0.76 3.89 -6.10
C LEU A 15 2.06 3.15 -6.44
N ALA A 16 2.68 3.51 -7.56
CA ALA A 16 4.08 3.20 -7.85
C ALA A 16 5.02 4.10 -7.03
N TYR A 17 6.30 3.73 -6.94
CA TYR A 17 7.31 4.48 -6.17
C TYR A 17 7.33 5.97 -6.58
N PRO A 18 7.19 6.92 -5.63
CA PRO A 18 7.30 8.34 -5.93
C PRO A 18 8.78 8.75 -6.00
N TYR A 19 9.23 9.15 -7.19
CA TYR A 19 10.65 9.45 -7.44
C TYR A 19 10.98 10.93 -7.27
N LYS A 20 10.06 11.81 -7.67
CA LYS A 20 10.33 13.24 -7.81
C LYS A 20 9.58 14.06 -6.78
N ASP A 21 10.04 15.28 -6.52
CA ASP A 21 9.38 16.22 -5.62
C ASP A 21 7.90 16.43 -5.97
N GLU A 22 7.58 16.48 -7.27
CA GLU A 22 6.20 16.64 -7.75
C GLU A 22 5.29 15.47 -7.37
N ASP A 23 5.82 14.25 -7.24
CA ASP A 23 5.03 13.11 -6.79
C ASP A 23 4.59 13.29 -5.33
N PHE A 24 5.48 13.79 -4.47
CA PHE A 24 5.15 14.08 -3.07
C PHE A 24 4.24 15.30 -2.92
N SER A 25 4.42 16.32 -3.77
CA SER A 25 3.49 17.45 -3.86
C SER A 25 2.08 16.98 -4.19
N LEU A 26 1.93 16.09 -5.18
CA LEU A 26 0.64 15.52 -5.55
C LEU A 26 0.05 14.63 -4.44
N LEU A 27 0.87 13.83 -3.74
CA LEU A 27 0.41 13.07 -2.57
C LEU A 27 -0.16 14.01 -1.50
N SER A 28 0.55 15.10 -1.18
CA SER A 28 0.11 16.11 -0.22
C SER A 28 -1.18 16.81 -0.64
N GLN A 29 -1.30 17.17 -1.92
CA GLN A 29 -2.51 17.77 -2.50
C GLN A 29 -3.73 16.83 -2.46
N ASN A 30 -3.50 15.52 -2.60
CA ASN A 30 -4.52 14.49 -2.39
C ASN A 30 -4.80 14.21 -0.90
N GLY A 31 -4.19 14.97 0.01
CA GLY A 31 -4.42 14.85 1.45
C GLY A 31 -3.67 13.69 2.13
N ILE A 32 -2.79 12.97 1.43
CA ILE A 32 -2.01 11.88 2.01
C ILE A 32 -1.12 12.41 3.15
N LYS A 33 -1.19 11.72 4.28
CA LYS A 33 -0.42 12.03 5.50
C LYS A 33 0.56 10.93 5.87
N VAL A 34 0.29 9.69 5.48
CA VAL A 34 1.16 8.54 5.75
C VAL A 34 1.46 7.82 4.43
N LEU A 35 2.74 7.53 4.20
CA LEU A 35 3.23 6.78 3.04
C LEU A 35 3.93 5.51 3.51
N ILE A 36 3.31 4.37 3.22
CA ILE A 36 3.85 3.04 3.51
C ILE A 36 4.73 2.58 2.34
N ASN A 37 6.00 2.34 2.63
CA ASN A 37 7.01 1.93 1.67
C ASN A 37 7.30 0.42 1.77
N LEU A 38 7.04 -0.31 0.68
CA LEU A 38 7.27 -1.75 0.60
C LEU A 38 8.59 -2.14 -0.08
N THR A 39 9.36 -1.19 -0.64
CA THR A 39 10.52 -1.51 -1.49
C THR A 39 11.82 -1.73 -0.72
N GLY A 40 11.90 -1.23 0.52
CA GLY A 40 13.15 -1.20 1.29
C GLY A 40 14.15 -0.15 0.78
N TYR A 41 13.75 0.67 -0.21
CA TYR A 41 14.53 1.78 -0.73
C TYR A 41 13.90 3.10 -0.30
N SER A 42 14.67 3.95 0.37
CA SER A 42 14.28 5.30 0.80
C SER A 42 15.54 6.16 0.96
N ASP A 43 16.00 6.72 -0.16
CA ASP A 43 17.21 7.55 -0.19
C ASP A 43 17.01 8.92 0.49
N ALA A 44 18.07 9.73 0.53
CA ALA A 44 18.02 11.04 1.16
C ALA A 44 17.03 12.00 0.49
N ILE A 45 16.84 11.90 -0.84
CA ILE A 45 15.93 12.76 -1.60
C ILE A 45 14.48 12.36 -1.30
N TYR A 46 14.18 11.07 -1.33
CA TYR A 46 12.88 10.52 -0.96
C TYR A 46 12.46 10.97 0.44
N LYS A 47 13.36 10.82 1.43
CA LYS A 47 13.11 11.23 2.81
C LYS A 47 12.95 12.75 2.95
N ALA A 48 13.76 13.54 2.23
CA ALA A 48 13.66 14.99 2.23
C ALA A 48 12.33 15.47 1.64
N ASN A 49 11.87 14.86 0.55
CA ASN A 49 10.59 15.21 -0.08
C ASN A 49 9.41 14.84 0.81
N ALA A 50 9.39 13.63 1.40
CA ALA A 50 8.35 13.24 2.36
C ALA A 50 8.26 14.25 3.53
N LYS A 51 9.41 14.63 4.10
CA LYS A 51 9.48 15.64 5.16
C LYS A 51 8.99 17.02 4.70
N LYS A 52 9.41 17.48 3.51
CA LYS A 52 9.01 18.78 2.93
C LYS A 52 7.49 18.92 2.85
N TYR A 53 6.79 17.83 2.53
CA TYR A 53 5.35 17.81 2.36
C TYR A 53 4.58 17.28 3.58
N ASN A 54 5.24 17.14 4.73
CA ASN A 54 4.68 16.62 5.99
C ASN A 54 4.00 15.25 5.85
N ILE A 55 4.65 14.34 5.11
CA ILE A 55 4.23 12.96 4.94
C ILE A 55 5.07 12.08 5.87
N GLU A 56 4.39 11.40 6.79
CA GLU A 56 4.97 10.38 7.67
C GLU A 56 5.29 9.13 6.86
N MET A 57 6.46 8.53 7.06
CA MET A 57 6.87 7.32 6.34
C MET A 57 6.85 6.11 7.27
N VAL A 58 6.34 4.99 6.76
CA VAL A 58 6.38 3.69 7.43
C VAL A 58 7.03 2.69 6.49
N ASP A 59 8.19 2.15 6.86
CA ASP A 59 8.92 1.17 6.05
C ASP A 59 8.50 -0.26 6.45
N LEU A 60 7.89 -0.99 5.51
CA LEU A 60 7.47 -2.39 5.66
C LEU A 60 8.00 -3.20 4.48
N PHE A 61 9.29 -3.52 4.51
CA PHE A 61 9.99 -4.15 3.40
C PHE A 61 9.40 -5.51 2.99
N ILE A 62 9.09 -5.66 1.70
CA ILE A 62 8.76 -6.92 1.07
C ILE A 62 9.66 -7.08 -0.16
N GLU A 63 10.41 -8.18 -0.21
CA GLU A 63 11.26 -8.52 -1.35
C GLU A 63 10.44 -8.56 -2.65
N ASP A 64 11.05 -8.14 -3.76
CA ASP A 64 10.32 -8.04 -5.02
C ASP A 64 9.81 -9.42 -5.48
N PHE A 65 8.63 -9.42 -6.09
CA PHE A 65 7.89 -10.64 -6.49
C PHE A 65 7.52 -11.62 -5.36
N GLN A 66 7.88 -11.35 -4.11
CA GLN A 66 7.52 -12.17 -2.94
C GLN A 66 6.21 -11.70 -2.28
N SER A 67 5.70 -12.53 -1.36
CA SER A 67 4.63 -12.17 -0.43
C SER A 67 5.19 -11.64 0.89
N PRO A 68 4.41 -10.86 1.67
CA PRO A 68 4.78 -10.55 3.06
C PRO A 68 4.76 -11.80 3.95
N SER A 69 5.32 -11.68 5.16
CA SER A 69 4.96 -12.55 6.28
C SER A 69 3.63 -12.11 6.88
N VAL A 70 2.93 -13.01 7.59
CA VAL A 70 1.67 -12.67 8.27
C VAL A 70 1.90 -11.54 9.27
N ALA A 71 2.96 -11.60 10.08
CA ALA A 71 3.27 -10.56 11.06
C ALA A 71 3.51 -9.17 10.42
N LEU A 72 4.20 -9.12 9.27
CA LEU A 72 4.40 -7.87 8.54
C LEU A 72 3.08 -7.36 7.95
N ALA A 73 2.23 -8.27 7.48
CA ALA A 73 0.93 -7.92 6.94
C ALA A 73 -0.03 -7.41 8.02
N ASP A 74 -0.02 -8.01 9.21
CA ASP A 74 -0.75 -7.49 10.37
C ASP A 74 -0.21 -6.12 10.80
N SER A 75 1.12 -5.93 10.83
CA SER A 75 1.73 -4.62 11.11
C SER A 75 1.31 -3.53 10.11
N PHE A 76 1.08 -3.91 8.85
CA PHE A 76 0.51 -3.02 7.85
C PHE A 76 -0.93 -2.64 8.18
N ILE A 77 -1.77 -3.59 8.59
CA ILE A 77 -3.15 -3.31 9.01
C ILE A 77 -3.16 -2.36 10.20
N ASP A 78 -2.34 -2.62 11.21
CA ASP A 78 -2.24 -1.77 12.40
C ASP A 78 -1.81 -0.34 12.03
N SER A 79 -0.82 -0.21 11.13
CA SER A 79 -0.35 1.09 10.65
C SER A 79 -1.45 1.85 9.91
N VAL A 80 -2.18 1.18 9.02
CA VAL A 80 -3.28 1.80 8.27
C VAL A 80 -4.42 2.19 9.21
N GLN A 81 -4.88 1.29 10.08
CA GLN A 81 -6.01 1.55 10.99
C GLN A 81 -5.68 2.66 12.00
N SER A 82 -4.47 2.67 12.56
CA SER A 82 -4.00 3.72 13.47
C SER A 82 -4.00 5.09 12.78
N ALA A 83 -3.46 5.19 11.55
CA ALA A 83 -3.48 6.41 10.78
C ALA A 83 -4.91 6.88 10.46
N LEU A 84 -5.76 5.96 9.98
CA LEU A 84 -7.14 6.27 9.64
C LEU A 84 -7.99 6.67 10.84
N GLY A 85 -7.72 6.14 12.04
CA GLY A 85 -8.37 6.54 13.28
C GLY A 85 -7.98 7.96 13.75
N GLY A 86 -6.86 8.49 13.26
CA GLY A 86 -6.42 9.87 13.46
C GLY A 86 -6.69 10.79 12.27
N ASP A 87 -7.62 10.43 11.37
CA ASP A 87 -7.96 11.18 10.15
C ASP A 87 -6.74 11.48 9.26
N LYS A 88 -5.79 10.53 9.18
CA LYS A 88 -4.62 10.60 8.31
C LYS A 88 -4.78 9.66 7.11
N PRO A 89 -5.14 10.16 5.91
CA PRO A 89 -5.18 9.34 4.70
C PRO A 89 -3.82 8.71 4.39
N VAL A 90 -3.86 7.44 3.99
CA VAL A 90 -2.70 6.58 3.79
C VAL A 90 -2.53 6.24 2.33
N ALA A 91 -1.29 6.26 1.86
CA ALA A 91 -0.92 5.66 0.59
C ALA A 91 0.12 4.56 0.82
N VAL A 92 0.03 3.46 0.07
CA VAL A 92 1.02 2.37 0.08
C VAL A 92 1.61 2.18 -1.30
N HIS A 93 2.93 1.97 -1.37
CA HIS A 93 3.61 1.76 -2.64
C HIS A 93 4.64 0.64 -2.58
N CYS A 94 4.89 0.06 -3.74
CA CYS A 94 6.10 -0.72 -4.03
C CYS A 94 6.84 -0.05 -5.20
N GLN A 95 7.47 -0.82 -6.08
CA GLN A 95 8.14 -0.27 -7.25
C GLN A 95 7.12 0.21 -8.29
N MET A 96 6.25 -0.68 -8.75
CA MET A 96 5.28 -0.43 -9.84
C MET A 96 3.83 -0.24 -9.35
N GLY A 97 3.57 -0.44 -8.04
CA GLY A 97 2.23 -0.28 -7.47
C GLY A 97 1.25 -1.42 -7.77
N ASN A 98 1.76 -2.59 -8.21
CA ASN A 98 0.96 -3.72 -8.67
C ASN A 98 1.00 -4.92 -7.71
N GLY A 99 2.08 -5.72 -7.69
CA GLY A 99 2.12 -6.99 -6.93
C GLY A 99 2.08 -6.80 -5.43
N ARG A 100 3.16 -6.30 -4.83
CA ARG A 100 3.27 -6.08 -3.37
C ARG A 100 2.20 -5.12 -2.85
N THR A 101 2.00 -4.00 -3.55
CA THR A 101 0.95 -3.01 -3.22
C THR A 101 -0.44 -3.64 -3.26
N GLY A 102 -0.80 -4.32 -4.36
CA GLY A 102 -2.09 -4.98 -4.51
C GLY A 102 -2.30 -6.13 -3.51
N THR A 103 -1.24 -6.85 -3.15
CA THR A 103 -1.29 -7.90 -2.12
C THR A 103 -1.66 -7.31 -0.76
N MET A 104 -1.00 -6.22 -0.34
CA MET A 104 -1.31 -5.55 0.93
C MET A 104 -2.72 -4.94 0.94
N LEU A 105 -3.15 -4.34 -0.17
CA LEU A 105 -4.50 -3.76 -0.29
C LEU A 105 -5.60 -4.84 -0.31
N ALA A 106 -5.35 -6.00 -0.94
CA ALA A 106 -6.26 -7.14 -0.84
C ALA A 106 -6.34 -7.67 0.59
N TYR A 107 -5.19 -7.78 1.28
CA TYR A 107 -5.13 -8.18 2.67
C TYR A 107 -5.92 -7.23 3.58
N TYR A 108 -5.86 -5.92 3.32
CA TYR A 108 -6.70 -4.92 3.98
C TYR A 108 -8.19 -5.23 3.82
N PHE A 109 -8.67 -5.53 2.61
CA PHE A 109 -10.07 -5.88 2.41
C PHE A 109 -10.47 -7.16 3.14
N MET A 110 -9.57 -8.16 3.23
CA MET A 110 -9.85 -9.36 4.01
C MET A 110 -10.04 -9.03 5.50
N LYS A 111 -9.15 -8.20 6.05
CA LYS A 111 -9.14 -7.90 7.49
C LYS A 111 -10.17 -6.88 7.94
N VAL A 112 -10.48 -5.91 7.09
CA VAL A 112 -11.31 -4.76 7.44
C VAL A 112 -12.72 -4.87 6.88
N ASP A 113 -12.84 -5.33 5.63
CA ASP A 113 -14.15 -5.52 4.98
C ASP A 113 -14.70 -6.95 5.20
N GLY A 114 -13.91 -7.86 5.80
CA GLY A 114 -14.31 -9.24 6.05
C GLY A 114 -14.43 -10.12 4.80
N LEU A 115 -13.82 -9.71 3.69
CA LEU A 115 -13.89 -10.44 2.43
C LEU A 115 -13.07 -11.74 2.49
N SER A 116 -13.54 -12.78 1.81
CA SER A 116 -12.72 -13.95 1.51
C SER A 116 -11.52 -13.57 0.63
N SER A 117 -10.48 -14.44 0.56
CA SER A 117 -9.34 -14.18 -0.33
C SER A 117 -9.78 -13.96 -1.77
N ASP A 118 -10.73 -14.75 -2.28
CA ASP A 118 -11.15 -14.67 -3.69
C ASP A 118 -11.89 -13.36 -3.98
N GLU A 119 -12.76 -12.92 -3.05
CA GLU A 119 -13.45 -11.64 -3.15
C GLU A 119 -12.48 -10.46 -3.07
N ALA A 120 -11.52 -10.49 -2.15
CA ALA A 120 -10.51 -9.45 -2.00
C ALA A 120 -9.60 -9.36 -3.24
N ILE A 121 -9.16 -10.50 -3.77
CA ILE A 121 -8.35 -10.59 -5.00
C ILE A 121 -9.15 -10.03 -6.20
N LYS A 122 -10.42 -10.40 -6.32
CA LYS A 122 -11.28 -9.90 -7.39
C LYS A 122 -11.45 -8.38 -7.28
N LYS A 123 -11.83 -7.89 -6.10
CA LYS A 123 -12.03 -6.46 -5.82
C LYS A 123 -10.79 -5.63 -6.12
N ILE A 124 -9.60 -6.05 -5.66
CA ILE A 124 -8.39 -5.28 -5.93
C ILE A 124 -8.03 -5.27 -7.41
N LYS A 125 -8.29 -6.34 -8.15
CA LYS A 125 -8.03 -6.39 -9.60
C LYS A 125 -9.00 -5.52 -10.40
N GLU A 126 -10.23 -5.36 -9.94
CA GLU A 126 -11.21 -4.43 -10.52
C GLU A 126 -10.80 -2.98 -10.28
N LEU A 127 -10.41 -2.64 -9.04
CA LEU A 127 -9.97 -1.28 -8.68
C LEU A 127 -8.60 -0.91 -9.25
N ARG A 128 -7.71 -1.91 -9.37
CA ARG A 128 -6.30 -1.76 -9.76
C ARG A 128 -5.89 -2.93 -10.66
N PRO A 129 -6.22 -2.88 -11.96
CA PRO A 129 -5.82 -3.91 -12.93
C PRO A 129 -4.31 -4.18 -12.90
N GLY A 130 -3.92 -5.46 -12.90
CA GLY A 130 -2.52 -5.89 -12.75
C GLY A 130 -2.08 -6.13 -11.30
N SER A 131 -2.94 -5.90 -10.30
CA SER A 131 -2.65 -6.25 -8.90
C SER A 131 -2.47 -7.76 -8.71
N ILE A 132 -1.53 -8.10 -7.81
CA ILE A 132 -1.11 -9.48 -7.49
C ILE A 132 -0.47 -10.15 -8.70
N GLU A 133 0.87 -10.19 -8.69
CA GLU A 133 1.68 -10.56 -9.85
C GLU A 133 2.15 -12.01 -9.78
N THR A 134 2.28 -12.60 -8.58
CA THR A 134 2.87 -13.93 -8.40
C THR A 134 1.95 -14.91 -7.70
N LEU A 135 2.19 -16.21 -7.94
CA LEU A 135 1.48 -17.28 -7.25
C LEU A 135 1.75 -17.26 -5.74
N THR A 136 2.96 -16.88 -5.32
CA THR A 136 3.32 -16.72 -3.90
C THR A 136 2.44 -15.68 -3.22
N GLN A 137 2.22 -14.52 -3.85
CA GLN A 137 1.31 -13.48 -3.34
C GLN A 137 -0.15 -13.97 -3.25
N LYS A 138 -0.63 -14.67 -4.29
CA LYS A 138 -1.97 -15.25 -4.27
C LYS A 138 -2.12 -16.30 -3.16
N ASN A 139 -1.16 -17.21 -3.02
CA ASN A 139 -1.16 -18.27 -2.02
C ASN A 139 -1.10 -17.71 -0.60
N PHE A 140 -0.37 -16.62 -0.37
CA PHE A 140 -0.38 -15.90 0.90
C PHE A 140 -1.79 -15.42 1.29
N LEU A 141 -2.52 -14.79 0.36
CA LEU A 141 -3.89 -14.34 0.62
C LEU A 141 -4.82 -15.54 0.91
N SER A 142 -4.71 -16.61 0.12
CA SER A 142 -5.51 -17.83 0.34
C SER A 142 -5.21 -18.50 1.69
N SER A 143 -3.96 -18.50 2.16
CA SER A 143 -3.59 -19.13 3.44
C SER A 143 -4.03 -18.33 4.67
N CYS A 144 -4.31 -17.04 4.50
CA CYS A 144 -4.81 -16.15 5.55
C CYS A 144 -6.33 -16.19 5.72
N SER A 145 -7.07 -16.88 4.85
CA SER A 145 -8.51 -17.07 4.97
C SER A 145 -8.81 -18.19 5.97
N LYS A 146 -9.16 -17.82 7.20
CA LYS A 146 -9.69 -18.72 8.23
C LYS A 146 -10.75 -18.01 9.05
#